data_AF-A0A9W5Y5W4-F1
#
_entry.id   AF-A0A9W5Y5W4-F1
#
_cell.length_a   1.000
_cell.length_b   1.000
_cell.length_c   1.000
_cell.angle_alpha   90.00
_cell.angle_beta   90.00
_cell.angle_gamma   90.00
#
_symmetry.space_group_name_H-M   'P 1'
#
loop_
_entity.id
_entity.type
_entity.pdbx_description
1 polymer ?
#
loop_
_entity_poly.entity_id
_entity_poly.type
_entity_poly.pdbx_seq_one_letter_code
_entity_poly.pdbx_strand_id
1 'polypeptide(L)'
;MLRKDFLWGGAVTAHQSEGGYIEGGKVPAVCDLTPTGEFSDFKAGIDAYHRYEEDFDLFKEMGFNAYRFSIDWSRMMSNENTYNEAGFEFYDKFIDALIERGMEPIPTLYHFEMPIFLHEKYNGFYSRRVVDIFVELCKKIIDRYGHKVKYWIIFNEQNGILQKGPKMFFGSICPEDINAQLFDNQIMHNTLIAHSIINEYIHLQGGKVMGMATIVQSYPETCHPLDTLESMKAQSEAYVFLDVFARGHYNSYYYANMKNEGMMPEILEGDLGILKRGITDYLAISYYMSTISHYGEESLTNVNDVVIKKNPYLEMSKFGWTVDPIGLRITLRQLYDRYEMPIYIVENGFGYDDQIDENGEIIDDYRIDYMSKHITEMREAVREGVDCRGYLAWGPVDILSSRAQMKKRYGFIYVNRDNDDLKDMRRIKKKSFAWFKKVIETNGEQL
;
A
#
# COMPACT_ATOMS: atom_id res chain seq x y z
N MET A 1 9.08 14.33 -21.24
CA MET A 1 9.42 15.01 -19.99
C MET A 1 8.27 14.80 -19.03
N LEU A 2 8.54 14.58 -17.74
CA LEU A 2 7.49 14.49 -16.75
C LEU A 2 6.85 15.88 -16.55
N ARG A 3 5.61 15.88 -16.06
CA ARG A 3 4.91 17.12 -15.69
C ARG A 3 5.68 17.87 -14.60
N LYS A 4 5.51 19.20 -14.53
CA LYS A 4 6.25 20.05 -13.57
C LYS A 4 5.81 19.83 -12.12
N ASP A 5 4.55 19.47 -11.95
CA ASP A 5 3.89 19.16 -10.68
C ASP A 5 3.85 17.64 -10.42
N PHE A 6 4.84 16.90 -10.93
CA PHE A 6 4.95 15.46 -10.67
C PHE A 6 5.25 15.24 -9.19
N LEU A 7 4.50 14.33 -8.54
CA LEU A 7 4.69 14.06 -7.13
C LEU A 7 5.86 13.09 -6.92
N TRP A 8 6.95 13.62 -6.39
CA TRP A 8 8.13 12.89 -5.98
C TRP A 8 8.16 12.77 -4.47
N GLY A 9 8.30 11.55 -3.98
CA GLY A 9 8.33 11.34 -2.55
C GLY A 9 8.54 9.90 -2.15
N GLY A 10 8.00 9.56 -0.99
CA GLY A 10 8.02 8.22 -0.46
C GLY A 10 6.80 7.91 0.39
N ALA A 11 6.65 6.63 0.69
CA ALA A 11 5.54 6.08 1.44
C ALA A 11 6.04 5.21 2.60
N VAL A 12 5.40 5.33 3.76
CA VAL A 12 5.53 4.41 4.90
C VAL A 12 4.15 4.05 5.44
N THR A 13 4.15 3.20 6.45
CA THR A 13 2.95 2.81 7.21
C THR A 13 3.19 3.03 8.69
N ALA A 14 2.12 3.30 9.44
CA ALA A 14 2.21 3.59 10.86
C ALA A 14 2.82 2.41 11.63
N HIS A 15 2.28 1.20 11.47
CA HIS A 15 2.78 0.04 12.22
C HIS A 15 4.24 -0.33 11.89
N GLN A 16 4.71 -0.08 10.67
CA GLN A 16 6.10 -0.39 10.30
C GLN A 16 7.10 0.69 10.75
N SER A 17 6.63 1.91 11.06
CA SER A 17 7.50 3.07 11.29
C SER A 17 7.33 3.78 12.63
N GLU A 18 6.11 3.98 13.13
CA GLU A 18 5.84 4.89 14.25
C GLU A 18 6.40 4.38 15.58
N GLY A 19 6.12 3.13 15.95
CA GLY A 19 6.41 2.67 17.31
C GLY A 19 5.41 3.23 18.33
N GLY A 20 5.85 3.65 19.52
CA GLY A 20 4.97 4.26 20.53
C GLY A 20 3.73 3.41 20.84
N TYR A 21 3.92 2.09 20.94
CA TYR A 21 2.85 1.07 20.85
C TYR A 21 1.68 1.21 21.82
N ILE A 22 1.92 1.79 23.00
CA ILE A 22 0.91 2.07 24.03
C ILE A 22 0.83 3.56 24.39
N GLU A 23 1.61 4.39 23.71
CA GLU A 23 1.71 5.81 24.02
C GLU A 23 0.51 6.58 23.49
N GLY A 24 0.16 7.65 24.19
CA GLY A 24 -1.03 8.44 23.87
C GLY A 24 -2.33 7.63 23.95
N GLY A 25 -2.36 6.48 24.62
CA GLY A 25 -3.56 5.63 24.71
C GLY A 25 -3.83 4.75 23.49
N LYS A 26 -2.83 4.55 22.61
CA LYS A 26 -2.91 3.57 21.53
C LYS A 26 -3.27 2.19 22.08
N VAL A 27 -4.22 1.52 21.43
CA VAL A 27 -4.56 0.12 21.74
C VAL A 27 -3.85 -0.85 20.80
N PRO A 28 -3.78 -2.15 21.13
CA PRO A 28 -3.28 -3.16 20.21
C PRO A 28 -4.05 -3.21 18.89
N ALA A 29 -3.33 -3.40 17.77
CA ALA A 29 -3.88 -3.55 16.44
C ALA A 29 -3.67 -4.98 15.89
N VAL A 30 -4.40 -5.33 14.83
CA VAL A 30 -4.32 -6.65 14.19
C VAL A 30 -2.95 -6.96 13.61
N CYS A 31 -2.18 -5.95 13.19
CA CYS A 31 -0.78 -6.12 12.78
C CYS A 31 0.11 -6.63 13.92
N ASP A 32 -0.22 -6.32 15.17
CA ASP A 32 0.54 -6.77 16.36
C ASP A 32 0.32 -8.26 16.67
N LEU A 33 -0.67 -8.89 16.02
CA LEU A 33 -0.90 -10.33 16.08
C LEU A 33 -0.08 -11.12 15.05
N THR A 34 0.65 -10.43 14.17
CA THR A 34 1.48 -11.08 13.14
C THR A 34 2.53 -11.97 13.81
N PRO A 35 2.58 -13.28 13.50
CA PRO A 35 3.64 -14.13 14.01
C PRO A 35 4.98 -13.73 13.39
N THR A 36 5.92 -13.25 14.20
CA THR A 36 7.19 -12.72 13.70
C THR A 36 8.36 -13.69 13.80
N GLY A 37 8.25 -14.76 14.61
CA GLY A 37 9.30 -15.77 14.73
C GLY A 37 10.62 -15.17 15.22
N GLU A 38 11.67 -15.25 14.39
CA GLU A 38 13.00 -14.66 14.65
C GLU A 38 13.13 -13.20 14.19
N PHE A 39 12.07 -12.64 13.60
CA PHE A 39 12.03 -11.22 13.21
C PHE A 39 11.65 -10.34 14.41
N SER A 40 11.63 -9.03 14.21
CA SER A 40 11.30 -8.06 15.25
C SER A 40 9.81 -8.12 15.63
N ASP A 41 9.34 -7.16 16.41
CA ASP A 41 7.93 -6.80 16.49
C ASP A 41 7.72 -5.37 15.99
N PHE A 42 6.46 -4.94 15.89
CA PHE A 42 6.11 -3.59 15.43
C PHE A 42 6.11 -2.52 16.54
N LYS A 43 6.37 -2.90 17.80
CA LYS A 43 6.07 -2.01 18.94
C LYS A 43 6.95 -0.77 18.99
N ALA A 44 8.21 -0.92 18.59
CA ALA A 44 9.16 0.19 18.53
C ALA A 44 9.16 0.90 17.16
N GLY A 45 8.72 0.24 16.08
CA GLY A 45 8.88 0.78 14.72
C GLY A 45 10.30 1.30 14.50
N ILE A 46 10.48 2.38 13.76
CA ILE A 46 11.75 3.12 13.75
C ILE A 46 11.71 4.34 14.66
N ASP A 47 10.80 4.32 15.64
CA ASP A 47 10.56 5.41 16.57
C ASP A 47 10.11 6.71 15.88
N ALA A 48 9.44 6.60 14.72
CA ALA A 48 8.96 7.76 13.99
C ALA A 48 7.90 8.55 14.78
N TYR A 49 7.20 7.93 15.73
CA TYR A 49 6.28 8.62 16.66
C TYR A 49 6.98 9.76 17.43
N HIS A 50 8.27 9.60 17.75
CA HIS A 50 9.07 10.62 18.41
C HIS A 50 10.02 11.38 17.47
N ARG A 51 10.29 10.84 16.28
CA ARG A 51 11.39 11.30 15.39
C ARG A 51 10.93 11.74 14.00
N TYR A 52 9.63 11.84 13.74
CA TYR A 52 9.11 12.21 12.42
C TYR A 52 9.66 13.55 11.91
N GLU A 53 9.97 14.51 12.81
CA GLU A 53 10.60 15.76 12.40
C GLU A 53 12.02 15.58 11.82
N GLU A 54 12.84 14.71 12.41
CA GLU A 54 14.17 14.33 11.91
C GLU A 54 14.04 13.66 10.53
N ASP A 55 13.07 12.74 10.40
CA ASP A 55 12.79 12.06 9.14
C ASP A 55 12.33 13.05 8.06
N PHE A 56 11.44 13.99 8.39
CA PHE A 56 10.92 14.96 7.45
C PHE A 56 11.98 15.99 7.01
N ASP A 57 12.92 16.37 7.89
CA ASP A 57 14.07 17.19 7.52
C ASP A 57 14.92 16.51 6.43
N LEU A 58 15.13 15.19 6.58
CA LEU A 58 15.84 14.40 5.58
C LEU A 58 15.05 14.27 4.27
N PHE A 59 13.72 14.06 4.33
CA PHE A 59 12.87 14.03 3.14
C PHE A 59 12.87 15.36 2.39
N LYS A 60 12.82 16.48 3.13
CA LYS A 60 12.96 17.83 2.54
C LYS A 60 14.33 18.00 1.91
N GLU A 61 15.40 17.52 2.53
CA GLU A 61 16.75 17.58 1.97
C GLU A 61 16.88 16.77 0.66
N MET A 62 16.17 15.65 0.55
CA MET A 62 16.05 14.87 -0.69
C MET A 62 15.21 15.58 -1.77
N GLY A 63 14.44 16.61 -1.40
CA GLY A 63 13.57 17.36 -2.31
C GLY A 63 12.16 16.80 -2.46
N PHE A 64 11.69 15.98 -1.51
CA PHE A 64 10.32 15.46 -1.54
C PHE A 64 9.31 16.61 -1.64
N ASN A 65 8.31 16.45 -2.49
CA ASN A 65 7.16 17.36 -2.59
C ASN A 65 5.85 16.69 -2.19
N ALA A 66 5.87 15.39 -1.89
CA ALA A 66 4.76 14.62 -1.37
C ALA A 66 5.25 13.55 -0.40
N TYR A 67 4.41 13.19 0.57
CA TYR A 67 4.69 12.09 1.48
C TYR A 67 3.41 11.35 1.84
N ARG A 68 3.47 10.03 1.66
CA ARG A 68 2.37 9.12 1.97
C ARG A 68 2.63 8.41 3.30
N PHE A 69 1.63 8.39 4.16
CA PHE A 69 1.65 7.70 5.45
C PHE A 69 0.28 7.09 5.73
N SER A 70 0.13 6.25 6.77
CA SER A 70 -1.19 5.82 7.26
C SER A 70 -1.54 6.49 8.58
N ILE A 71 -2.83 6.71 8.81
CA ILE A 71 -3.37 7.10 10.11
C ILE A 71 -3.75 5.81 10.84
N ASP A 72 -3.08 5.55 11.97
CA ASP A 72 -3.27 4.33 12.75
C ASP A 72 -4.62 4.33 13.47
N TRP A 73 -5.58 3.53 12.99
CA TRP A 73 -6.90 3.39 13.60
C TRP A 73 -6.81 3.05 15.10
N SER A 74 -5.87 2.21 15.51
CA SER A 74 -5.67 1.85 16.92
C SER A 74 -5.18 3.00 17.81
N ARG A 75 -4.65 4.08 17.23
CA ARG A 75 -4.44 5.35 17.96
C ARG A 75 -5.68 6.21 18.07
N MET A 76 -6.59 6.12 17.10
CA MET A 76 -7.73 7.04 16.99
C MET A 76 -8.91 6.65 17.88
N MET A 77 -8.95 5.41 18.38
CA MET A 77 -10.05 4.89 19.19
C MET A 77 -9.54 4.05 20.37
N SER A 78 -10.05 4.34 21.58
CA SER A 78 -9.76 3.56 22.78
C SER A 78 -10.68 2.34 22.94
N ASN A 79 -11.86 2.39 22.33
CA ASN A 79 -12.84 1.29 22.21
C ASN A 79 -13.81 1.64 21.07
N GLU A 80 -14.74 0.74 20.74
CA GLU A 80 -15.68 0.90 19.62
C GLU A 80 -16.56 2.17 19.65
N ASN A 81 -16.72 2.80 20.83
CA ASN A 81 -17.59 3.97 21.03
C ASN A 81 -16.84 5.23 21.46
N THR A 82 -15.52 5.16 21.67
CA THR A 82 -14.73 6.25 22.25
C THR A 82 -13.52 6.56 21.39
N TYR A 83 -13.49 7.77 20.84
CA TYR A 83 -12.34 8.31 20.13
C TYR A 83 -11.26 8.75 21.11
N ASN A 84 -10.01 8.68 20.67
CA ASN A 84 -8.84 9.04 21.46
C ASN A 84 -8.22 10.33 20.96
N GLU A 85 -8.48 11.44 21.66
CA GLU A 85 -8.03 12.77 21.26
C GLU A 85 -6.50 12.87 21.13
N ALA A 86 -5.74 12.18 21.97
CA ALA A 86 -4.27 12.19 21.88
C ALA A 86 -3.76 11.64 20.54
N GLY A 87 -4.47 10.68 19.93
CA GLY A 87 -4.18 10.21 18.58
C GLY A 87 -4.45 11.28 17.52
N PHE A 88 -5.53 12.05 17.68
CA PHE A 88 -5.82 13.17 16.78
C PHE A 88 -4.77 14.29 16.90
N GLU A 89 -4.41 14.68 18.12
CA GLU A 89 -3.39 15.70 18.37
C GLU A 89 -2.00 15.29 17.83
N PHE A 90 -1.67 14.00 17.86
CA PHE A 90 -0.44 13.49 17.23
C PHE A 90 -0.45 13.76 15.72
N TYR A 91 -1.52 13.35 15.02
CA TYR A 91 -1.60 13.53 13.57
C TYR A 91 -1.79 15.00 13.16
N ASP A 92 -2.36 15.85 14.01
CA ASP A 92 -2.33 17.31 13.80
C ASP A 92 -0.89 17.81 13.66
N LYS A 93 -0.04 17.49 14.65
CA LYS A 93 1.38 17.91 14.67
C LYS A 93 2.18 17.27 13.55
N PHE A 94 1.93 15.98 13.28
CA PHE A 94 2.58 15.24 12.20
C PHE A 94 2.28 15.86 10.83
N ILE A 95 1.00 16.13 10.53
CA ILE A 95 0.59 16.75 9.27
C ILE A 95 1.13 18.18 9.16
N ASP A 96 1.08 18.96 10.24
CA ASP A 96 1.61 20.33 10.26
C ASP A 96 3.12 20.36 9.99
N ALA A 97 3.88 19.50 10.66
CA ALA A 97 5.33 19.39 10.46
C ALA A 97 5.70 18.98 9.02
N LEU A 98 4.88 18.16 8.37
CA LEU A 98 5.06 17.78 6.96
C LEU A 98 4.80 18.98 6.03
N ILE A 99 3.69 19.69 6.24
CA ILE A 99 3.29 20.85 5.43
C ILE A 99 4.30 22.00 5.57
N GLU A 100 4.80 22.27 6.77
CA GLU A 100 5.84 23.28 7.03
C GLU A 100 7.13 23.04 6.22
N ARG A 101 7.36 21.78 5.83
CA ARG A 101 8.49 21.37 4.99
C ARG A 101 8.19 21.41 3.49
N GLY A 102 6.97 21.80 3.11
CA GLY A 102 6.55 21.98 1.72
C GLY A 102 6.12 20.69 1.03
N MET A 103 5.78 19.66 1.80
CA MET A 103 5.34 18.36 1.28
C MET A 103 3.82 18.23 1.32
N GLU A 104 3.23 17.73 0.23
CA GLU A 104 1.82 17.38 0.16
C GLU A 104 1.54 16.11 0.98
N PRO A 105 0.68 16.17 2.02
CA PRO A 105 0.26 14.99 2.77
C PRO A 105 -0.66 14.08 1.95
N ILE A 106 -0.38 12.78 1.95
CA ILE A 106 -1.24 11.75 1.35
C ILE A 106 -1.53 10.66 2.40
N PRO A 107 -2.42 10.92 3.38
CA PRO A 107 -2.79 9.93 4.37
C PRO A 107 -3.58 8.76 3.75
N THR A 108 -3.28 7.57 4.27
CA THR A 108 -4.02 6.34 4.05
C THR A 108 -4.86 6.04 5.28
N LEU A 109 -6.19 5.90 5.13
CA LEU A 109 -7.12 5.74 6.25
C LEU A 109 -7.12 4.33 6.84
N TYR A 110 -6.68 3.32 6.08
CA TYR A 110 -6.53 1.96 6.55
C TYR A 110 -5.30 1.27 5.95
N HIS A 111 -4.37 0.85 6.80
CA HIS A 111 -3.19 0.08 6.41
C HIS A 111 -2.87 -1.01 7.44
N PHE A 112 -3.87 -1.86 7.70
CA PHE A 112 -3.78 -3.03 8.57
C PHE A 112 -3.70 -2.74 10.07
N GLU A 113 -3.94 -1.50 10.49
CA GLU A 113 -3.89 -1.10 11.91
C GLU A 113 -5.26 -1.14 12.63
N MET A 114 -6.17 -2.07 12.26
CA MET A 114 -7.46 -2.22 12.94
C MET A 114 -7.26 -2.56 14.44
N PRO A 115 -7.97 -1.91 15.38
CA PRO A 115 -7.96 -2.32 16.78
C PRO A 115 -8.38 -3.79 16.99
N ILE A 116 -7.63 -4.53 17.81
CA ILE A 116 -7.90 -5.97 18.07
C ILE A 116 -9.33 -6.20 18.61
N PHE A 117 -9.87 -5.27 19.41
CA PHE A 117 -11.21 -5.43 19.96
C PHE A 117 -12.32 -5.53 18.89
N LEU A 118 -12.10 -4.97 17.67
CA LEU A 118 -13.04 -5.11 16.55
C LEU A 118 -12.91 -6.47 15.87
N HIS A 119 -11.69 -6.99 15.77
CA HIS A 119 -11.45 -8.35 15.34
C HIS A 119 -12.13 -9.35 16.29
N GLU A 120 -11.85 -9.25 17.60
CA GLU A 120 -12.38 -10.19 18.59
C GLU A 120 -13.91 -10.17 18.69
N LYS A 121 -14.51 -8.97 18.61
CA LYS A 121 -15.96 -8.80 18.81
C LYS A 121 -16.78 -9.08 17.55
N TYR A 122 -16.25 -8.75 16.37
CA TYR A 122 -17.02 -8.73 15.12
C TYR A 122 -16.38 -9.47 13.96
N ASN A 123 -15.18 -10.05 14.13
CA ASN A 123 -14.41 -10.65 13.06
C ASN A 123 -14.06 -9.64 11.95
N GLY A 124 -13.74 -8.40 12.33
CA GLY A 124 -13.21 -7.37 11.43
C GLY A 124 -14.15 -7.03 10.26
N PHE A 125 -13.57 -6.78 9.08
CA PHE A 125 -14.32 -6.35 7.90
C PHE A 125 -15.25 -7.41 7.30
N TYR A 126 -15.20 -8.67 7.78
CA TYR A 126 -16.27 -9.62 7.47
C TYR A 126 -17.64 -9.12 7.99
N SER A 127 -17.66 -8.35 9.09
CA SER A 127 -18.88 -7.78 9.65
C SER A 127 -19.20 -6.39 9.12
N ARG A 128 -20.45 -6.21 8.68
CA ARG A 128 -20.99 -4.91 8.28
C ARG A 128 -20.96 -3.87 9.40
N ARG A 129 -20.98 -4.30 10.68
CA ARG A 129 -20.84 -3.39 11.82
C ARG A 129 -19.48 -2.68 11.85
N VAL A 130 -18.40 -3.36 11.45
CA VAL A 130 -17.05 -2.77 11.42
C VAL A 130 -16.94 -1.75 10.28
N VAL A 131 -17.67 -1.96 9.18
CA VAL A 131 -17.80 -0.97 8.10
C VAL A 131 -18.39 0.34 8.65
N ASP A 132 -19.47 0.27 9.42
CA ASP A 132 -20.09 1.47 10.01
C ASP A 132 -19.14 2.21 10.95
N ILE A 133 -18.41 1.48 11.82
CA ILE A 133 -17.45 2.06 12.76
C ILE A 133 -16.30 2.74 12.00
N PHE A 134 -15.77 2.06 10.98
CA PHE A 134 -14.71 2.60 10.13
C PHE A 134 -15.16 3.88 9.41
N VAL A 135 -16.38 3.87 8.85
CA VAL A 135 -16.94 5.03 8.15
C VAL A 135 -17.06 6.24 9.09
N GLU A 136 -17.59 6.05 10.30
CA GLU A 136 -17.75 7.15 11.25
C GLU A 136 -16.41 7.69 11.78
N LEU A 137 -15.42 6.81 11.96
CA LEU A 137 -14.06 7.27 12.26
C LEU A 137 -13.47 8.08 11.10
N CYS A 138 -13.54 7.56 9.87
CA CYS A 138 -12.98 8.23 8.69
C CYS A 138 -13.60 9.61 8.50
N LYS A 139 -14.92 9.76 8.67
CA LYS A 139 -15.57 11.09 8.61
C LYS A 139 -14.96 12.06 9.62
N LYS A 140 -14.70 11.64 10.86
CA LYS A 140 -14.07 12.48 11.88
C LYS A 140 -12.63 12.86 11.53
N ILE A 141 -11.87 11.92 10.99
CA ILE A 141 -10.51 12.17 10.49
C ILE A 141 -10.55 13.21 9.37
N ILE A 142 -11.46 13.04 8.41
CA ILE A 142 -11.63 13.96 7.27
C ILE A 142 -12.13 15.34 7.74
N ASP A 143 -13.04 15.40 8.69
CA ASP A 143 -13.50 16.68 9.28
C ASP A 143 -12.36 17.41 9.97
N ARG A 144 -11.48 16.68 10.67
CA ARG A 144 -10.33 17.25 11.37
C ARG A 144 -9.25 17.75 10.41
N TYR A 145 -8.89 16.96 9.39
CA TYR A 145 -7.70 17.23 8.56
C TYR A 145 -7.98 17.62 7.11
N GLY A 146 -9.22 17.53 6.63
CA GLY A 146 -9.60 17.79 5.23
C GLY A 146 -9.23 19.18 4.71
N HIS A 147 -9.13 20.16 5.60
CA HIS A 147 -8.67 21.50 5.26
C HIS A 147 -7.15 21.61 5.03
N LYS A 148 -6.37 20.62 5.50
CA LYS A 148 -4.91 20.51 5.35
C LYS A 148 -4.50 19.50 4.28
N VAL A 149 -5.39 18.56 3.96
CA VAL A 149 -5.09 17.38 3.13
C VAL A 149 -5.98 17.35 1.89
N LYS A 150 -5.35 17.36 0.71
CA LYS A 150 -6.07 17.28 -0.57
C LYS A 150 -6.27 15.84 -1.04
N TYR A 151 -5.26 15.00 -0.95
CA TYR A 151 -5.28 13.64 -1.49
C TYR A 151 -5.39 12.58 -0.41
N TRP A 152 -6.22 11.57 -0.66
CA TRP A 152 -6.53 10.53 0.29
C TRP A 152 -6.45 9.15 -0.35
N ILE A 153 -5.96 8.17 0.40
CA ILE A 153 -6.14 6.76 0.11
C ILE A 153 -7.03 6.18 1.21
N ILE A 154 -8.10 5.47 0.86
CA ILE A 154 -9.01 4.93 1.88
C ILE A 154 -8.47 3.60 2.41
N PHE A 155 -8.17 2.66 1.52
CA PHE A 155 -7.57 1.38 1.84
C PHE A 155 -6.27 1.22 1.08
N ASN A 156 -5.20 0.84 1.77
CA ASN A 156 -4.01 0.31 1.12
C ASN A 156 -4.26 -1.11 0.60
N GLU A 157 -3.72 -1.42 -0.59
CA GLU A 157 -3.66 -2.76 -1.18
C GLU A 157 -4.95 -3.55 -0.98
N GLN A 158 -6.09 -2.90 -1.28
CA GLN A 158 -7.41 -3.43 -0.92
C GLN A 158 -7.66 -4.81 -1.56
N ASN A 159 -7.08 -5.06 -2.73
CA ASN A 159 -7.15 -6.34 -3.43
C ASN A 159 -6.34 -7.47 -2.79
N GLY A 160 -5.51 -7.18 -1.78
CA GLY A 160 -4.88 -8.20 -0.94
C GLY A 160 -5.89 -9.15 -0.30
N ILE A 161 -7.16 -8.75 -0.18
CA ILE A 161 -8.27 -9.62 0.25
C ILE A 161 -8.36 -10.89 -0.61
N LEU A 162 -8.18 -10.79 -1.93
CA LEU A 162 -8.35 -11.93 -2.83
C LEU A 162 -7.09 -12.79 -2.98
N GLN A 163 -5.94 -12.31 -2.51
CA GLN A 163 -4.73 -13.12 -2.51
C GLN A 163 -4.87 -14.30 -1.55
N LYS A 164 -4.32 -15.45 -1.93
CA LYS A 164 -4.29 -16.64 -1.06
C LYS A 164 -3.50 -16.39 0.21
N GLY A 165 -4.12 -16.64 1.37
CA GLY A 165 -3.50 -16.45 2.67
C GLY A 165 -4.50 -15.98 3.73
N PRO A 166 -4.06 -15.84 4.99
CA PRO A 166 -4.89 -15.34 6.09
C PRO A 166 -5.39 -13.91 5.86
N LYS A 167 -6.61 -13.59 6.32
CA LYS A 167 -7.20 -12.23 6.22
C LYS A 167 -7.05 -11.41 7.51
N MET A 168 -6.05 -11.74 8.32
CA MET A 168 -5.79 -11.07 9.60
C MET A 168 -5.53 -9.56 9.41
N PHE A 169 -4.92 -9.17 8.29
CA PHE A 169 -4.72 -7.76 7.91
C PHE A 169 -6.03 -6.98 7.66
N PHE A 170 -7.17 -7.66 7.53
CA PHE A 170 -8.53 -7.09 7.49
C PHE A 170 -9.31 -7.40 8.78
N GLY A 171 -8.62 -7.82 9.83
CA GLY A 171 -9.19 -8.20 11.13
C GLY A 171 -10.08 -9.44 11.08
N SER A 172 -9.94 -10.30 10.07
CA SER A 172 -10.93 -11.33 9.77
C SER A 172 -10.29 -12.72 9.70
N ILE A 173 -10.91 -13.72 10.34
CA ILE A 173 -10.55 -15.14 10.27
C ILE A 173 -11.74 -15.92 9.72
N CYS A 174 -11.51 -16.74 8.68
CA CYS A 174 -12.56 -17.54 8.06
C CYS A 174 -13.01 -18.65 9.03
N PRO A 175 -14.29 -18.74 9.39
CA PRO A 175 -14.82 -19.88 10.14
C PRO A 175 -14.67 -21.19 9.35
N GLU A 176 -14.49 -22.32 10.04
CA GLU A 176 -14.27 -23.63 9.42
C GLU A 176 -15.46 -24.11 8.57
N ASP A 177 -16.67 -23.68 8.92
CA ASP A 177 -17.92 -24.04 8.24
C ASP A 177 -18.28 -23.12 7.06
N ILE A 178 -17.49 -22.07 6.82
CA ILE A 178 -17.70 -21.12 5.73
C ILE A 178 -16.70 -21.38 4.60
N ASN A 179 -17.18 -21.33 3.35
CA ASN A 179 -16.30 -21.40 2.20
C ASN A 179 -15.37 -20.17 2.14
N ALA A 180 -14.06 -20.39 2.04
CA ALA A 180 -13.07 -19.31 2.03
C ALA A 180 -13.28 -18.27 0.93
N GLN A 181 -13.72 -18.67 -0.28
CA GLN A 181 -13.98 -17.72 -1.36
C GLN A 181 -15.20 -16.84 -1.07
N LEU A 182 -16.27 -17.42 -0.50
CA LEU A 182 -17.44 -16.66 -0.06
C LEU A 182 -17.05 -15.66 1.05
N PHE A 183 -16.22 -16.10 2.00
CA PHE A 183 -15.70 -15.25 3.07
C PHE A 183 -14.89 -14.07 2.51
N ASP A 184 -13.96 -14.33 1.58
CA ASP A 184 -13.14 -13.30 0.92
C ASP A 184 -14.01 -12.32 0.13
N ASN A 185 -15.02 -12.83 -0.59
CA ASN A 185 -15.97 -11.99 -1.33
C ASN A 185 -16.81 -11.10 -0.39
N GLN A 186 -17.15 -11.59 0.81
CA GLN A 186 -17.86 -10.78 1.81
C GLN A 186 -17.00 -9.62 2.32
N ILE A 187 -15.73 -9.87 2.62
CA ILE A 187 -14.78 -8.83 3.05
C ILE A 187 -14.56 -7.83 1.90
N MET A 188 -14.38 -8.31 0.67
CA MET A 188 -14.28 -7.47 -0.52
C MET A 188 -15.50 -6.55 -0.64
N HIS A 189 -16.72 -7.11 -0.54
CA HIS A 189 -17.94 -6.32 -0.66
C HIS A 189 -18.04 -5.25 0.43
N ASN A 190 -17.86 -5.63 1.69
CA ASN A 190 -17.93 -4.72 2.82
C ASN A 190 -16.90 -3.58 2.74
N THR A 191 -15.65 -3.89 2.39
CA THR A 191 -14.60 -2.87 2.25
C THR A 191 -14.83 -1.95 1.05
N LEU A 192 -15.37 -2.46 -0.07
CA LEU A 192 -15.75 -1.63 -1.23
C LEU A 192 -16.93 -0.70 -0.91
N ILE A 193 -17.83 -1.12 -0.04
CA ILE A 193 -18.90 -0.25 0.47
C ILE A 193 -18.33 0.85 1.37
N ALA A 194 -17.47 0.51 2.34
CA ALA A 194 -16.77 1.51 3.16
C ALA A 194 -15.99 2.50 2.29
N HIS A 195 -15.24 1.99 1.30
CA HIS A 195 -14.50 2.78 0.33
C HIS A 195 -15.43 3.77 -0.38
N SER A 196 -16.55 3.30 -0.91
CA SER A 196 -17.46 4.13 -1.72
C SER A 196 -18.15 5.22 -0.89
N ILE A 197 -18.56 4.91 0.35
CA ILE A 197 -19.15 5.89 1.27
C ILE A 197 -18.13 6.99 1.63
N ILE A 198 -16.90 6.59 1.95
CA ILE A 198 -15.85 7.54 2.33
C ILE A 198 -15.35 8.34 1.12
N ASN A 199 -15.31 7.74 -0.07
CA ASN A 199 -15.00 8.45 -1.31
C ASN A 199 -15.98 9.59 -1.56
N GLU A 200 -17.29 9.29 -1.49
CA GLU A 200 -18.35 10.29 -1.60
C GLU A 200 -18.18 11.40 -0.54
N TYR A 201 -17.86 11.03 0.71
CA TYR A 201 -17.64 12.00 1.79
C TYR A 201 -16.43 12.91 1.55
N ILE A 202 -15.30 12.35 1.11
CA ILE A 202 -14.08 13.12 0.79
C ILE A 202 -14.37 14.13 -0.32
N HIS A 203 -15.12 13.73 -1.35
CA HIS A 203 -15.52 14.62 -2.44
C HIS A 203 -16.42 15.76 -1.96
N LEU A 204 -17.36 15.49 -1.05
CA LEU A 204 -18.20 16.52 -0.43
C LEU A 204 -17.38 17.55 0.36
N GLN A 205 -16.23 17.15 0.92
CA GLN A 205 -15.29 18.03 1.61
C GLN A 205 -14.26 18.69 0.67
N GLY A 206 -14.34 18.44 -0.64
CA GLY A 206 -13.45 19.02 -1.65
C GLY A 206 -12.11 18.29 -1.82
N GLY A 207 -11.92 17.15 -1.17
CA GLY A 207 -10.74 16.29 -1.32
C GLY A 207 -10.75 15.43 -2.59
N LYS A 208 -9.69 14.67 -2.77
CA LYS A 208 -9.46 13.77 -3.91
C LYS A 208 -9.04 12.38 -3.43
N VAL A 209 -9.54 11.35 -4.10
CA VAL A 209 -9.29 9.95 -3.72
C VAL A 209 -8.44 9.23 -4.76
N MET A 210 -7.43 8.53 -4.26
CA MET A 210 -6.59 7.62 -5.01
C MET A 210 -6.98 6.17 -4.66
N GLY A 211 -7.67 5.48 -5.56
CA GLY A 211 -8.05 4.08 -5.38
C GLY A 211 -6.83 3.17 -5.48
N MET A 212 -6.41 2.55 -4.39
CA MET A 212 -5.11 1.88 -4.28
C MET A 212 -5.23 0.35 -4.39
N ALA A 213 -4.45 -0.25 -5.29
CA ALA A 213 -4.34 -1.71 -5.43
C ALA A 213 -2.88 -2.16 -5.68
N THR A 214 -2.53 -3.35 -5.20
CA THR A 214 -1.28 -4.04 -5.59
C THR A 214 -1.42 -4.64 -6.96
N ILE A 215 -0.44 -4.39 -7.83
CA ILE A 215 -0.37 -5.05 -9.13
C ILE A 215 0.82 -5.97 -9.20
N VAL A 216 0.54 -7.26 -9.36
CA VAL A 216 1.53 -8.25 -9.82
C VAL A 216 1.23 -8.52 -11.28
N GLN A 217 2.08 -8.04 -12.18
CA GLN A 217 1.90 -8.26 -13.60
C GLN A 217 2.00 -9.77 -13.89
N SER A 218 0.94 -10.37 -14.43
CA SER A 218 0.97 -11.75 -14.91
C SER A 218 1.20 -11.78 -16.42
N TYR A 219 2.04 -12.71 -16.88
CA TYR A 219 2.22 -13.10 -18.27
C TYR A 219 1.80 -14.56 -18.47
N PRO A 220 1.30 -14.98 -19.63
CA PRO A 220 1.14 -16.41 -19.92
C PRO A 220 2.53 -17.08 -20.07
N GLU A 221 2.72 -18.26 -19.48
CA GLU A 221 4.00 -19.01 -19.59
C GLU A 221 4.28 -19.44 -21.04
N THR A 222 3.24 -19.84 -21.76
CA THR A 222 3.33 -20.22 -23.18
C THR A 222 2.28 -19.48 -24.02
N CYS A 223 2.37 -19.57 -25.35
CA CYS A 223 1.31 -19.06 -26.24
C CYS A 223 0.05 -19.96 -26.26
N HIS A 224 -0.02 -20.98 -25.41
CA HIS A 224 -1.21 -21.81 -25.29
C HIS A 224 -2.40 -20.97 -24.79
N PRO A 225 -3.59 -21.04 -25.43
CA PRO A 225 -4.72 -20.19 -25.06
C PRO A 225 -5.17 -20.32 -23.60
N LEU A 226 -5.00 -21.50 -22.99
CA LEU A 226 -5.33 -21.71 -21.57
C LEU A 226 -4.41 -20.92 -20.62
N ASP A 227 -3.12 -20.77 -20.95
CA ASP A 227 -2.19 -19.95 -20.15
C ASP A 227 -2.56 -18.47 -20.24
N THR A 228 -3.06 -18.03 -21.42
CA THR A 228 -3.61 -16.68 -21.60
C THR A 228 -4.84 -16.46 -20.73
N LEU A 229 -5.78 -17.42 -20.68
CA LEU A 229 -6.94 -17.34 -19.81
C LEU A 229 -6.57 -17.33 -18.33
N GLU A 230 -5.59 -18.13 -17.92
CA GLU A 230 -5.11 -18.15 -16.53
C GLU A 230 -4.45 -16.82 -16.15
N SER A 231 -3.64 -16.23 -17.04
CA SER A 231 -3.06 -14.91 -16.81
C SER A 231 -4.13 -13.82 -16.68
N MET A 232 -5.18 -13.85 -17.52
CA MET A 232 -6.32 -12.94 -17.40
C MET A 232 -7.07 -13.12 -16.08
N LYS A 233 -7.25 -14.37 -15.63
CA LYS A 233 -7.89 -14.70 -14.35
C LYS A 233 -7.07 -14.14 -13.18
N ALA A 234 -5.75 -14.35 -13.17
CA ALA A 234 -4.87 -13.82 -12.13
C ALA A 234 -4.95 -12.28 -12.03
N GLN A 235 -4.99 -11.58 -13.18
CA GLN A 235 -5.14 -10.12 -13.18
C GLN A 235 -6.53 -9.65 -12.74
N SER A 236 -7.57 -10.48 -12.91
CA SER A 236 -8.94 -10.12 -12.56
C SER A 236 -9.16 -9.85 -11.07
N GLU A 237 -8.33 -10.43 -10.18
CA GLU A 237 -8.33 -10.19 -8.73
C GLU A 237 -7.98 -8.74 -8.38
N ALA A 238 -7.05 -8.12 -9.11
CA ALA A 238 -6.79 -6.69 -8.97
C ALA A 238 -7.86 -5.85 -9.70
N TYR A 239 -8.27 -6.30 -10.90
CA TYR A 239 -9.17 -5.53 -11.75
C TYR A 239 -10.57 -5.41 -11.18
N VAL A 240 -11.06 -6.36 -10.37
CA VAL A 240 -12.38 -6.21 -9.74
C VAL A 240 -12.45 -4.99 -8.81
N PHE A 241 -11.37 -4.65 -8.10
CA PHE A 241 -11.27 -3.43 -7.29
C PHE A 241 -11.10 -2.19 -8.17
N LEU A 242 -10.17 -2.23 -9.12
CA LEU A 242 -9.92 -1.12 -10.03
C LEU A 242 -11.15 -0.77 -10.90
N ASP A 243 -11.93 -1.76 -11.33
CA ASP A 243 -13.19 -1.54 -12.05
C ASP A 243 -14.24 -0.87 -11.15
N VAL A 244 -14.28 -1.18 -9.84
CA VAL A 244 -15.16 -0.45 -8.91
C VAL A 244 -14.65 0.97 -8.68
N PHE A 245 -13.34 1.17 -8.51
CA PHE A 245 -12.77 2.52 -8.35
C PHE A 245 -12.99 3.37 -9.60
N ALA A 246 -12.86 2.81 -10.80
CA ALA A 246 -12.97 3.55 -12.04
C ALA A 246 -14.40 3.68 -12.60
N ARG A 247 -15.26 2.68 -12.35
CA ARG A 247 -16.57 2.56 -13.01
C ARG A 247 -17.73 2.38 -12.03
N GLY A 248 -17.45 2.18 -10.75
CA GLY A 248 -18.47 2.09 -9.70
C GLY A 248 -19.28 0.79 -9.73
N HIS A 249 -18.76 -0.27 -10.33
CA HIS A 249 -19.39 -1.59 -10.34
C HIS A 249 -18.38 -2.72 -10.52
N TYR A 250 -18.74 -3.93 -10.07
CA TYR A 250 -17.99 -5.14 -10.35
C TYR A 250 -17.88 -5.38 -11.86
N ASN A 251 -16.72 -5.86 -12.33
CA ASN A 251 -16.63 -6.30 -13.72
C ASN A 251 -17.45 -7.57 -13.96
N SER A 252 -17.86 -7.74 -15.22
CA SER A 252 -18.79 -8.79 -15.62
C SER A 252 -18.24 -10.20 -15.38
N TYR A 253 -16.94 -10.41 -15.60
CA TYR A 253 -16.29 -11.70 -15.41
C TYR A 253 -16.35 -12.13 -13.94
N TYR A 254 -15.85 -11.28 -13.03
CA TYR A 254 -15.80 -11.61 -11.61
C TYR A 254 -17.20 -11.77 -11.01
N TYR A 255 -18.13 -10.88 -11.38
CA TYR A 255 -19.53 -10.99 -10.94
C TYR A 255 -20.22 -12.28 -11.43
N ALA A 256 -20.01 -12.66 -12.69
CA ALA A 256 -20.55 -13.91 -13.22
C ALA A 256 -19.97 -15.14 -12.52
N ASN A 257 -18.66 -15.16 -12.24
CA ASN A 257 -18.02 -16.27 -11.54
C ASN A 257 -18.55 -16.42 -10.10
N MET A 258 -18.61 -15.32 -9.33
CA MET A 258 -19.20 -15.37 -7.99
C MET A 258 -20.61 -15.96 -8.01
N LYS A 259 -21.44 -15.59 -8.99
CA LYS A 259 -22.79 -16.13 -9.14
C LYS A 259 -22.81 -17.61 -9.53
N ASN A 260 -22.04 -18.00 -10.54
CA ASN A 260 -22.02 -19.37 -11.07
C ASN A 260 -21.47 -20.38 -10.05
N GLU A 261 -20.51 -19.95 -9.22
CA GLU A 261 -19.88 -20.78 -8.20
C GLU A 261 -20.64 -20.76 -6.86
N GLY A 262 -21.71 -19.95 -6.74
CA GLY A 262 -22.45 -19.81 -5.49
C GLY A 262 -21.69 -19.06 -4.40
N MET A 263 -20.74 -18.21 -4.78
CA MET A 263 -19.84 -17.45 -3.90
C MET A 263 -20.22 -15.96 -3.80
N MET A 264 -21.47 -15.61 -4.11
CA MET A 264 -21.94 -14.23 -3.99
C MET A 264 -21.93 -13.78 -2.52
N PRO A 265 -21.37 -12.61 -2.19
CA PRO A 265 -21.51 -12.05 -0.85
C PRO A 265 -22.96 -11.64 -0.58
N GLU A 266 -23.27 -11.38 0.69
CA GLU A 266 -24.49 -10.68 1.05
C GLU A 266 -24.39 -9.24 0.52
N ILE A 267 -25.23 -8.93 -0.48
CA ILE A 267 -25.40 -7.59 -1.05
C ILE A 267 -26.70 -7.02 -0.50
N LEU A 268 -26.61 -5.99 0.34
CA LEU A 268 -27.79 -5.36 0.93
C LEU A 268 -28.49 -4.46 -0.09
N GLU A 269 -29.75 -4.13 0.19
CA GLU A 269 -30.50 -3.18 -0.61
C GLU A 269 -29.77 -1.83 -0.65
N GLY A 270 -29.49 -1.31 -1.86
CA GLY A 270 -28.80 -0.05 -2.07
C GLY A 270 -27.28 -0.14 -2.23
N ASP A 271 -26.64 -1.28 -1.90
CA ASP A 271 -25.18 -1.44 -1.94
C ASP A 271 -24.60 -1.21 -3.33
N LEU A 272 -25.22 -1.77 -4.38
CA LEU A 272 -24.80 -1.52 -5.76
C LEU A 272 -24.97 -0.05 -6.18
N GLY A 273 -25.88 0.69 -5.54
CA GLY A 273 -26.02 2.13 -5.74
C GLY A 273 -24.92 2.92 -5.04
N ILE A 274 -24.46 2.46 -3.87
CA ILE A 274 -23.31 3.03 -3.15
C ILE A 274 -22.03 2.90 -3.99
N LEU A 275 -21.76 1.72 -4.56
CA LEU A 275 -20.56 1.50 -5.39
C LEU A 275 -20.46 2.52 -6.54
N LYS A 276 -21.59 2.85 -7.18
CA LYS A 276 -21.64 3.83 -8.29
C LYS A 276 -21.23 5.25 -7.90
N ARG A 277 -21.38 5.62 -6.62
CA ARG A 277 -20.98 6.93 -6.09
C ARG A 277 -19.53 6.92 -5.56
N GLY A 278 -18.92 5.75 -5.48
CA GLY A 278 -17.55 5.52 -5.02
C GLY A 278 -16.46 5.63 -6.07
N ILE A 279 -16.73 6.27 -7.22
CA ILE A 279 -15.73 6.41 -8.30
C ILE A 279 -14.62 7.36 -7.82
N THR A 280 -13.37 6.92 -7.90
CA THR A 280 -12.20 7.67 -7.43
C THR A 280 -11.72 8.67 -8.48
N ASP A 281 -10.85 9.61 -8.09
CA ASP A 281 -10.27 10.57 -9.03
C ASP A 281 -9.06 9.99 -9.79
N TYR A 282 -8.32 9.11 -9.10
CA TYR A 282 -7.06 8.54 -9.58
C TYR A 282 -6.96 7.05 -9.23
N LEU A 283 -6.11 6.34 -9.96
CA LEU A 283 -5.66 5.00 -9.61
C LEU A 283 -4.27 5.10 -8.95
N ALA A 284 -4.12 4.47 -7.80
CA ALA A 284 -2.83 4.32 -7.14
C ALA A 284 -2.41 2.85 -7.18
N ILE A 285 -1.14 2.59 -7.47
CA ILE A 285 -0.62 1.22 -7.53
C ILE A 285 0.63 1.05 -6.69
N SER A 286 0.75 -0.13 -6.08
CA SER A 286 2.05 -0.71 -5.75
C SER A 286 2.50 -1.66 -6.86
N TYR A 287 3.79 -1.66 -7.15
CA TYR A 287 4.41 -2.59 -8.10
C TYR A 287 5.79 -2.98 -7.61
N TYR A 288 6.08 -4.28 -7.61
CA TYR A 288 7.38 -4.81 -7.20
C TYR A 288 7.94 -5.86 -8.16
N MET A 289 7.06 -6.65 -8.77
CA MET A 289 7.42 -7.87 -9.49
C MET A 289 6.34 -8.29 -10.48
N SER A 290 6.69 -9.25 -11.34
CA SER A 290 5.80 -9.94 -12.26
C SER A 290 5.90 -11.45 -12.12
N THR A 291 4.91 -12.19 -12.61
CA THR A 291 4.89 -13.65 -12.60
C THR A 291 4.43 -14.22 -13.94
N ILE A 292 4.54 -15.53 -14.10
CA ILE A 292 3.98 -16.27 -15.24
C ILE A 292 2.83 -17.16 -14.78
N SER A 293 1.84 -17.33 -15.64
CA SER A 293 0.66 -18.17 -15.41
C SER A 293 0.63 -19.35 -16.37
N HIS A 294 0.38 -20.53 -15.82
CA HIS A 294 0.19 -21.78 -16.54
C HIS A 294 -1.10 -22.42 -16.10
N TYR A 295 -1.86 -22.94 -17.06
CA TYR A 295 -3.15 -23.52 -16.76
C TYR A 295 -3.05 -24.69 -15.78
N GLY A 296 -3.83 -24.63 -14.71
CA GLY A 296 -3.86 -25.66 -13.66
C GLY A 296 -2.75 -25.55 -12.61
N GLU A 297 -1.90 -24.52 -12.69
CA GLU A 297 -0.85 -24.26 -11.71
C GLU A 297 -1.03 -22.90 -11.01
N GLU A 298 -0.58 -22.83 -9.76
CA GLU A 298 -0.62 -21.58 -9.00
C GLU A 298 0.55 -20.68 -9.40
N SER A 299 0.25 -19.43 -9.78
CA SER A 299 1.28 -18.45 -10.16
C SER A 299 1.82 -17.66 -8.96
N LEU A 300 1.00 -17.48 -7.93
CA LEU A 300 1.32 -16.70 -6.73
C LEU A 300 0.64 -17.30 -5.50
N THR A 301 1.37 -17.37 -4.39
CA THR A 301 0.83 -17.70 -3.07
C THR A 301 1.40 -16.74 -2.01
N ASN A 302 0.62 -16.47 -0.95
CA ASN A 302 1.02 -15.58 0.14
C ASN A 302 0.58 -16.15 1.50
N VAL A 303 1.08 -17.35 1.83
CA VAL A 303 0.81 -18.00 3.13
C VAL A 303 1.90 -17.60 4.14
N ASN A 304 3.13 -18.06 3.88
CA ASN A 304 4.29 -17.81 4.73
C ASN A 304 5.34 -16.90 4.10
N ASP A 305 5.23 -16.60 2.81
CA ASP A 305 5.93 -15.53 2.12
C ASP A 305 5.26 -15.40 0.77
N VAL A 306 5.49 -14.27 0.09
CA VAL A 306 5.03 -14.14 -1.29
C VAL A 306 5.94 -14.97 -2.18
N VAL A 307 5.40 -16.06 -2.72
CA VAL A 307 6.07 -16.96 -3.66
C VAL A 307 5.41 -16.81 -5.01
N ILE A 308 6.22 -16.55 -6.03
CA ILE A 308 5.77 -16.38 -7.42
C ILE A 308 6.42 -17.41 -8.33
N LYS A 309 5.73 -17.80 -9.40
CA LYS A 309 6.32 -18.63 -10.46
C LYS A 309 7.35 -17.81 -11.23
N LYS A 310 8.55 -18.36 -11.39
CA LYS A 310 9.69 -17.69 -12.03
C LYS A 310 9.49 -17.61 -13.54
N ASN A 311 9.57 -16.39 -14.07
CA ASN A 311 9.77 -16.18 -15.51
C ASN A 311 11.23 -16.51 -15.88
N PRO A 312 11.51 -17.44 -16.82
CA PRO A 312 12.88 -17.83 -17.18
C PRO A 312 13.71 -16.70 -17.81
N TYR A 313 13.07 -15.63 -18.26
CA TYR A 313 13.73 -14.46 -18.86
C TYR A 313 14.09 -13.36 -17.85
N LEU A 314 13.65 -13.49 -16.59
CA LEU A 314 13.85 -12.47 -15.57
C LEU A 314 14.79 -12.95 -14.47
N GLU A 315 15.59 -12.02 -13.96
CA GLU A 315 16.36 -12.23 -12.75
C GLU A 315 15.43 -12.24 -11.52
N MET A 316 15.87 -12.92 -10.46
CA MET A 316 15.20 -12.90 -9.16
C MET A 316 16.12 -12.29 -8.12
N SER A 317 15.57 -11.44 -7.28
CA SER A 317 16.22 -10.92 -6.07
C SER A 317 16.53 -12.05 -5.09
N LYS A 318 17.41 -11.76 -4.12
CA LYS A 318 17.72 -12.69 -3.01
C LYS A 318 16.49 -13.07 -2.17
N PHE A 319 15.43 -12.26 -2.21
CA PHE A 319 14.17 -12.49 -1.52
C PHE A 319 13.11 -13.18 -2.39
N GLY A 320 13.50 -13.73 -3.55
CA GLY A 320 12.62 -14.56 -4.38
C GLY A 320 11.62 -13.78 -5.25
N TRP A 321 11.79 -12.47 -5.39
CA TRP A 321 10.94 -11.64 -6.26
C TRP A 321 11.64 -11.37 -7.59
N THR A 322 10.92 -11.47 -8.70
CA THR A 322 11.44 -11.14 -10.03
C THR A 322 11.73 -9.64 -10.12
N VAL A 323 12.79 -9.29 -10.84
CA VAL A 323 13.12 -7.89 -11.15
C VAL A 323 12.63 -7.60 -12.57
N ASP A 324 11.51 -6.89 -12.69
CA ASP A 324 10.86 -6.63 -13.97
C ASP A 324 10.45 -5.16 -14.14
N PRO A 325 11.38 -4.27 -14.53
CA PRO A 325 11.06 -2.88 -14.81
C PRO A 325 10.13 -2.73 -16.03
N ILE A 326 10.23 -3.60 -17.03
CA ILE A 326 9.38 -3.54 -18.23
C ILE A 326 7.93 -3.89 -17.87
N GLY A 327 7.73 -4.81 -16.93
CA GLY A 327 6.42 -5.13 -16.41
C GLY A 327 5.71 -3.94 -15.78
N LEU A 328 6.43 -3.00 -15.14
CA LEU A 328 5.83 -1.75 -14.67
C LEU A 328 5.26 -0.92 -15.82
N ARG A 329 6.01 -0.77 -16.92
CA ARG A 329 5.52 -0.08 -18.12
C ARG A 329 4.32 -0.80 -18.75
N ILE A 330 4.35 -2.13 -18.82
CA ILE A 330 3.21 -2.93 -19.32
C ILE A 330 1.99 -2.68 -18.44
N THR A 331 2.12 -2.76 -17.12
CA THR A 331 1.06 -2.47 -16.16
C THR A 331 0.48 -1.07 -16.37
N LEU A 332 1.33 -0.04 -16.41
CA LEU A 332 0.91 1.35 -16.60
C LEU A 332 0.12 1.55 -17.89
N ARG A 333 0.59 0.95 -19.00
CA ARG A 333 -0.11 1.00 -20.29
C ARG A 333 -1.46 0.28 -20.24
N GLN A 334 -1.51 -0.92 -19.66
CA GLN A 334 -2.74 -1.71 -19.56
C GLN A 334 -3.80 -0.99 -18.73
N LEU A 335 -3.40 -0.43 -17.58
CA LEU A 335 -4.32 0.31 -16.71
C LEU A 335 -4.82 1.59 -17.38
N TYR A 336 -3.93 2.36 -18.02
CA TYR A 336 -4.34 3.60 -18.66
C TYR A 336 -5.19 3.38 -19.91
N ASP A 337 -4.87 2.38 -20.75
CA ASP A 337 -5.69 1.99 -21.90
C ASP A 337 -7.10 1.53 -21.47
N ARG A 338 -7.19 0.84 -20.33
CA ARG A 338 -8.46 0.32 -19.82
C ARG A 338 -9.36 1.39 -19.21
N TYR A 339 -8.78 2.36 -18.50
CA TYR A 339 -9.53 3.27 -17.63
C TYR A 339 -9.44 4.74 -18.04
N GLU A 340 -8.40 5.15 -18.78
CA GLU A 340 -8.09 6.54 -19.12
C GLU A 340 -8.04 7.46 -17.88
N MET A 341 -7.75 6.89 -16.71
CA MET A 341 -7.64 7.59 -15.44
C MET A 341 -6.19 7.83 -15.08
N PRO A 342 -5.85 8.99 -14.48
CA PRO A 342 -4.48 9.25 -14.07
C PRO A 342 -3.99 8.29 -13.00
N ILE A 343 -2.70 7.94 -13.08
CA ILE A 343 -2.08 6.91 -12.25
C ILE A 343 -1.02 7.53 -11.34
N TYR A 344 -0.95 7.06 -10.09
CA TYR A 344 0.14 7.31 -9.15
C TYR A 344 0.80 5.99 -8.78
N ILE A 345 2.13 5.91 -8.90
CA ILE A 345 2.88 4.82 -8.28
C ILE A 345 3.10 5.25 -6.84
N VAL A 346 2.41 4.60 -5.91
CA VAL A 346 2.46 4.96 -4.48
C VAL A 346 3.33 4.01 -3.66
N GLU A 347 3.78 2.91 -4.27
CA GLU A 347 4.85 2.05 -3.75
C GLU A 347 5.62 1.39 -4.90
N ASN A 348 6.94 1.57 -4.90
CA ASN A 348 7.88 0.75 -5.63
C ASN A 348 9.23 0.88 -4.90
N GLY A 349 9.94 -0.23 -4.72
CA GLY A 349 11.18 -0.22 -3.94
C GLY A 349 11.88 -1.56 -3.93
N PHE A 350 13.12 -1.57 -3.48
CA PHE A 350 13.98 -2.75 -3.47
C PHE A 350 14.47 -3.07 -2.07
N GLY A 351 14.03 -4.22 -1.56
CA GLY A 351 14.45 -4.75 -0.26
C GLY A 351 15.80 -5.48 -0.36
N TYR A 352 16.79 -5.08 0.45
CA TYR A 352 18.10 -5.72 0.49
C TYR A 352 18.69 -5.72 1.92
N ASP A 353 19.66 -6.60 2.18
CA ASP A 353 20.40 -6.65 3.45
C ASP A 353 21.59 -5.69 3.41
N ASP A 354 21.30 -4.40 3.60
CA ASP A 354 22.31 -3.34 3.50
C ASP A 354 23.35 -3.45 4.63
N GLN A 355 24.63 -3.31 4.27
CA GLN A 355 25.75 -3.34 5.21
C GLN A 355 26.40 -1.96 5.32
N ILE A 356 26.82 -1.61 6.53
CA ILE A 356 27.69 -0.45 6.78
C ILE A 356 29.14 -0.89 6.52
N ASP A 357 29.85 -0.16 5.69
CA ASP A 357 31.25 -0.43 5.37
C ASP A 357 32.22 0.11 6.44
N GLU A 358 33.52 -0.08 6.22
CA GLU A 358 34.58 0.36 7.12
C GLU A 358 34.66 1.88 7.33
N ASN A 359 34.08 2.67 6.42
CA ASN A 359 34.02 4.13 6.48
C ASN A 359 32.72 4.63 7.12
N GLY A 360 31.80 3.74 7.51
CA GLY A 360 30.49 4.11 8.02
C GLY A 360 29.47 4.44 6.92
N GLU A 361 29.77 4.12 5.66
CA GLU A 361 28.91 4.38 4.51
C GLU A 361 28.07 3.14 4.15
N ILE A 362 26.96 3.35 3.45
CA ILE A 362 26.14 2.28 2.89
C ILE A 362 26.13 2.45 1.37
N ILE A 363 26.86 1.58 0.69
CA ILE A 363 26.98 1.57 -0.77
C ILE A 363 25.93 0.61 -1.35
N ASP A 364 24.77 1.16 -1.69
CA ASP A 364 23.59 0.42 -2.15
C ASP A 364 23.29 0.57 -3.64
N ASP A 365 24.32 0.36 -4.47
CA ASP A 365 24.22 0.48 -5.93
C ASP A 365 23.14 -0.43 -6.56
N TYR A 366 22.84 -1.57 -5.93
CA TYR A 366 21.74 -2.45 -6.35
C TYR A 366 20.36 -1.79 -6.23
N ARG A 367 20.16 -0.92 -5.24
CA ARG A 367 18.91 -0.17 -5.04
C ARG A 367 18.79 0.91 -6.10
N ILE A 368 19.89 1.63 -6.35
CA ILE A 368 19.99 2.62 -7.44
C ILE A 368 19.67 1.96 -8.79
N ASP A 369 20.30 0.83 -9.11
CA ASP A 369 20.09 0.11 -10.37
C ASP A 369 18.64 -0.35 -10.54
N TYR A 370 18.03 -0.97 -9.51
CA TYR A 370 16.63 -1.37 -9.55
C TYR A 370 15.70 -0.18 -9.81
N MET A 371 15.83 0.88 -9.00
CA MET A 371 14.91 2.01 -9.06
C MET A 371 15.11 2.83 -10.34
N SER A 372 16.36 3.05 -10.78
CA SER A 372 16.68 3.74 -12.03
C SER A 372 16.05 3.05 -13.24
N LYS A 373 16.10 1.71 -13.30
CA LYS A 373 15.45 0.93 -14.36
C LYS A 373 13.92 1.05 -14.33
N HIS A 374 13.28 0.99 -13.16
CA HIS A 374 11.82 1.13 -13.04
C HIS A 374 11.35 2.55 -13.38
N ILE A 375 12.06 3.57 -12.92
CA ILE A 375 11.74 4.98 -13.23
C ILE A 375 11.96 5.25 -14.73
N THR A 376 12.96 4.63 -15.35
CA THR A 376 13.16 4.69 -16.81
C THR A 376 11.93 4.14 -17.55
N GLU A 377 11.45 2.95 -17.20
CA GLU A 377 10.29 2.34 -17.86
C GLU A 377 8.98 3.09 -17.56
N MET A 378 8.83 3.67 -16.36
CA MET A 378 7.73 4.60 -16.06
C MET A 378 7.77 5.83 -16.97
N ARG A 379 8.94 6.45 -17.17
CA ARG A 379 9.10 7.60 -18.08
C ARG A 379 8.78 7.23 -19.53
N GLU A 380 9.13 6.03 -19.94
CA GLU A 380 8.76 5.50 -21.26
C GLU A 380 7.24 5.32 -21.39
N ALA A 381 6.56 4.79 -20.38
CA ALA A 381 5.10 4.72 -20.37
C ALA A 381 4.45 6.11 -20.49
N VAL A 382 4.99 7.11 -19.78
CA VAL A 382 4.52 8.51 -19.89
C VAL A 382 4.76 9.07 -21.29
N ARG A 383 5.91 8.78 -21.90
CA ARG A 383 6.23 9.17 -23.29
C ARG A 383 5.26 8.53 -24.29
N GLU A 384 4.74 7.35 -23.97
CA GLU A 384 3.74 6.61 -24.75
C GLU A 384 2.30 7.07 -24.53
N GLY A 385 2.08 8.05 -23.64
CA GLY A 385 0.77 8.68 -23.43
C GLY A 385 0.08 8.33 -22.11
N VAL A 386 0.71 7.52 -21.24
CA VAL A 386 0.16 7.26 -19.90
C VAL A 386 0.23 8.51 -19.03
N ASP A 387 -0.90 8.93 -18.44
CA ASP A 387 -0.94 10.04 -17.47
C ASP A 387 -0.53 9.56 -16.06
N CYS A 388 0.75 9.22 -15.91
CA CYS A 388 1.35 8.94 -14.60
C CYS A 388 1.82 10.25 -13.96
N ARG A 389 1.36 10.52 -12.74
CA ARG A 389 1.48 11.84 -12.08
C ARG A 389 2.33 11.84 -10.82
N GLY A 390 2.80 10.69 -10.35
CA GLY A 390 3.68 10.62 -9.19
C GLY A 390 4.35 9.27 -9.02
N TYR A 391 5.46 9.30 -8.30
CA TYR A 391 6.25 8.15 -7.88
C TYR A 391 6.67 8.34 -6.42
N LEU A 392 6.04 7.57 -5.53
CA LEU A 392 6.34 7.54 -4.11
C LEU A 392 7.09 6.23 -3.80
N ALA A 393 8.39 6.35 -3.55
CA ALA A 393 9.25 5.22 -3.23
C ALA A 393 8.77 4.51 -1.95
N TRP A 394 8.79 3.18 -1.93
CA TRP A 394 8.42 2.43 -0.73
C TRP A 394 9.52 2.43 0.31
N GLY A 395 9.18 2.82 1.54
CA GLY A 395 10.12 2.89 2.66
C GLY A 395 11.29 3.82 2.35
N PRO A 396 11.10 5.14 2.21
CA PRO A 396 12.19 6.09 1.92
C PRO A 396 13.21 6.18 3.07
N VAL A 397 12.75 5.85 4.28
CA VAL A 397 13.57 5.50 5.44
C VAL A 397 13.37 4.01 5.70
N ASP A 398 14.40 3.34 6.19
CA ASP A 398 14.30 1.95 6.61
C ASP A 398 13.13 1.79 7.57
N ILE A 399 12.26 0.84 7.27
CA ILE A 399 11.12 0.45 8.10
C ILE A 399 11.14 -1.06 8.29
N LEU A 400 10.42 -1.54 9.29
CA LEU A 400 10.17 -2.97 9.42
C LEU A 400 9.40 -3.47 8.19
N SER A 401 9.71 -4.66 7.67
CA SER A 401 8.88 -5.26 6.61
C SER A 401 7.47 -5.59 7.11
N SER A 402 6.55 -6.00 6.23
CA SER A 402 5.22 -6.48 6.62
C SER A 402 5.25 -7.73 7.53
N ARG A 403 6.42 -8.34 7.73
CA ARG A 403 6.68 -9.45 8.65
C ARG A 403 7.62 -9.06 9.80
N ALA A 404 7.75 -7.77 10.07
CA ALA A 404 8.64 -7.21 11.08
C ALA A 404 10.14 -7.51 10.87
N GLN A 405 10.56 -7.82 9.64
CA GLN A 405 11.97 -8.04 9.33
C GLN A 405 12.67 -6.71 9.07
N MET A 406 13.68 -6.37 9.87
CA MET A 406 14.51 -5.18 9.72
C MET A 406 15.68 -5.39 8.74
N LYS A 407 16.21 -6.61 8.64
CA LYS A 407 17.30 -6.93 7.70
C LYS A 407 16.91 -6.73 6.22
N LYS A 408 15.62 -6.79 5.88
CA LYS A 408 15.13 -6.47 4.53
C LYS A 408 14.87 -4.97 4.45
N ARG A 409 15.90 -4.19 4.14
CA ARG A 409 15.92 -2.73 4.17
C ARG A 409 15.50 -2.14 2.83
N TYR A 410 14.70 -1.08 2.87
CA TYR A 410 14.15 -0.39 1.68
C TYR A 410 14.65 1.05 1.55
N GLY A 411 15.08 1.67 2.66
CA GLY A 411 15.40 3.08 2.79
C GLY A 411 16.39 3.62 1.78
N PHE A 412 16.24 4.90 1.47
CA PHE A 412 17.38 5.78 1.14
C PHE A 412 18.10 6.25 2.40
N ILE A 413 17.40 6.21 3.53
CA ILE A 413 17.89 6.53 4.85
C ILE A 413 17.91 5.25 5.66
N TYR A 414 19.11 4.82 6.05
CA TYR A 414 19.32 3.68 6.92
C TYR A 414 18.93 4.03 8.36
N VAL A 415 18.29 3.11 9.07
CA VAL A 415 18.03 3.23 10.51
C VAL A 415 18.89 2.21 11.24
N ASN A 416 19.74 2.70 12.16
CA ASN A 416 20.63 1.85 12.95
C ASN A 416 19.84 1.11 14.03
N ARG A 417 19.25 0.00 13.63
CA ARG A 417 18.61 -1.04 14.46
C ARG A 417 18.58 -2.35 13.69
N ASP A 418 18.45 -3.48 14.38
CA ASP A 418 18.29 -4.82 13.79
C ASP A 418 16.95 -5.44 14.21
N ASN A 419 16.77 -6.74 13.94
CA ASN A 419 15.56 -7.47 14.34
C ASN A 419 15.41 -7.53 15.87
N ASP A 420 16.52 -7.76 16.56
CA ASP A 420 16.62 -8.11 17.97
C ASP A 420 17.29 -7.02 18.84
N ASP A 421 17.91 -6.00 18.23
CA ASP A 421 18.54 -4.88 18.93
C ASP A 421 18.07 -3.54 18.34
N LEU A 422 17.48 -2.68 19.16
CA LEU A 422 17.05 -1.34 18.77
C LEU A 422 18.24 -0.40 18.51
N LYS A 423 19.42 -0.68 19.08
CA LYS A 423 20.61 0.17 19.04
C LYS A 423 20.24 1.62 19.38
N ASP A 424 20.68 2.60 18.59
CA ASP A 424 20.39 4.03 18.81
C ASP A 424 19.36 4.61 17.81
N MET A 425 18.90 3.82 16.84
CA MET A 425 17.96 4.21 15.78
C MET A 425 18.34 5.48 15.01
N ARG A 426 19.62 5.86 15.00
CA ARG A 426 20.06 7.05 14.24
C ARG A 426 19.85 6.85 12.74
N ARG A 427 19.53 7.94 12.04
CA ARG A 427 19.37 7.96 10.58
C ARG A 427 20.71 8.16 9.90
N ILE A 428 21.02 7.35 8.89
CA ILE A 428 22.26 7.43 8.11
C ILE A 428 21.90 7.46 6.63
N LYS A 429 22.39 8.46 5.89
CA LYS A 429 22.13 8.59 4.45
C LYS A 429 22.89 7.50 3.70
N LYS A 430 22.18 6.70 2.89
CA LYS A 430 22.80 5.73 1.99
C LYS A 430 23.27 6.43 0.71
N LYS A 431 24.06 5.76 -0.13
CA LYS A 431 24.46 6.30 -1.45
C LYS A 431 23.24 6.67 -2.30
N SER A 432 22.19 5.85 -2.26
CA SER A 432 20.93 6.07 -2.96
C SER A 432 20.19 7.35 -2.53
N PHE A 433 20.46 7.92 -1.35
CA PHE A 433 19.93 9.21 -0.92
C PHE A 433 20.31 10.34 -1.87
N ALA A 434 21.62 10.46 -2.15
CA ALA A 434 22.14 11.49 -3.04
C ALA A 434 21.68 11.28 -4.48
N TRP A 435 21.57 10.02 -4.91
CA TRP A 435 21.04 9.66 -6.21
C TRP A 435 19.57 10.08 -6.36
N PHE A 436 18.68 9.68 -5.46
CA PHE A 436 17.24 9.99 -5.59
C PHE A 436 16.99 11.48 -5.44
N LYS A 437 17.75 12.18 -4.60
CA LYS A 437 17.76 13.65 -4.59
C LYS A 437 18.03 14.23 -5.97
N LYS A 438 19.02 13.71 -6.70
CA LYS A 438 19.34 14.18 -8.05
C LYS A 438 18.24 13.86 -9.06
N VAL A 439 17.62 12.69 -8.93
CA VAL A 439 16.43 12.33 -9.73
C VAL A 439 15.34 13.39 -9.57
N ILE A 440 15.00 13.75 -8.33
CA ILE A 440 13.94 14.72 -8.04
C ILE A 440 14.32 16.13 -8.53
N GLU A 441 15.54 16.61 -8.24
CA GLU A 441 16.04 17.93 -8.69
C GLU A 441 15.97 18.10 -10.21
N THR A 442 16.15 17.01 -10.95
CA THR A 442 16.13 17.01 -12.42
C THR A 442 14.79 16.55 -12.99
N ASN A 443 13.76 16.40 -12.14
CA ASN A 443 12.45 15.87 -12.49
C ASN A 443 12.52 14.58 -13.35
N GLY A 444 13.40 13.67 -12.93
CA GLY A 444 13.65 12.37 -13.57
C GLY A 444 14.52 12.41 -14.82
N GLU A 445 15.13 13.54 -15.20
CA GLU A 445 16.01 13.61 -16.38
C GLU A 445 17.35 12.89 -16.18
N GLN A 446 17.91 12.93 -14.97
CA GLN A 446 19.12 12.20 -14.59
C GLN A 446 18.74 11.04 -13.66
N LEU A 447 19.04 9.81 -14.10
CA LEU A 447 18.74 8.55 -13.41
C LEU A 447 19.99 7.71 -13.20
#